data_AF-A0A1P8UQS4-F1
#
_entry.id   AF-A0A1P8UQS4-F1
#
_cell.length_a   1.000
_cell.length_b   1.000
_cell.length_c   1.000
_cell.angle_alpha   90.00
_cell.angle_beta   90.00
_cell.angle_gamma   90.00
#
_symmetry.space_group_name_H-M   'P 1'
#
loop_
_entity.id
_entity.type
_entity.pdbx_description
1 polymer ?
#
loop_
_entity_poly.entity_id
_entity_poly.type
_entity_poly.pdbx_seq_one_letter_code
_entity_poly.pdbx_strand_id
1 'polypeptide(L)'
;MVAPDDVAFGEYGEVEASLTGSAGDVDKGRQIFSEKSMGNCVSCHAVAALPDVPFQGEVGPVLDGIGEYRTPEELRGILVNAKKTFDGTVMPAFYKTSGFIRPGDAYTGKAAPDPIEPILSAQDVEDVVAFLMTLKDN
;
A
#
# COMPACT_ATOMS: atom_id res chain seq x y z
N MET A 1 7.08 10.16 12.91
CA MET A 1 6.74 9.65 11.58
C MET A 1 8.04 9.50 10.80
N VAL A 2 8.27 8.35 10.17
CA VAL A 2 9.46 8.06 9.36
C VAL A 2 9.22 8.61 7.95
N ALA A 3 10.15 9.39 7.39
CA ALA A 3 10.02 9.91 6.03
C ALA A 3 10.23 8.79 4.98
N PRO A 4 9.66 8.90 3.77
CA PRO A 4 9.77 7.86 2.73
C PRO A 4 11.20 7.38 2.44
N ASP A 5 12.15 8.32 2.32
CA ASP A 5 13.55 8.01 2.01
C ASP A 5 14.34 7.48 3.23
N ASP A 6 13.77 7.58 4.45
CA ASP A 6 14.38 7.12 5.70
C ASP A 6 13.87 5.74 6.16
N VAL A 7 12.95 5.12 5.40
CA VAL A 7 12.41 3.81 5.77
C VAL A 7 13.49 2.72 5.67
N ALA A 8 13.76 2.07 6.81
CA ALA A 8 14.65 0.93 6.88
C ALA A 8 13.91 -0.36 6.49
N PHE A 9 14.45 -1.07 5.51
CA PHE A 9 13.97 -2.38 5.09
C PHE A 9 14.87 -3.47 5.66
N GLY A 10 14.26 -4.58 6.09
CA GLY A 10 14.97 -5.81 6.42
C GLY A 10 15.43 -6.58 5.18
N GLU A 11 15.93 -7.80 5.40
CA GLU A 11 16.60 -8.59 4.36
C GLU A 11 15.64 -8.97 3.21
N TYR A 12 14.38 -9.22 3.54
CA TYR A 12 13.35 -9.66 2.59
C TYR A 12 12.37 -8.54 2.21
N GLY A 13 12.69 -7.30 2.56
CA GLY A 13 11.88 -6.12 2.26
C GLY A 13 10.78 -5.82 3.27
N GLU A 14 10.78 -6.48 4.43
CA GLU A 14 9.94 -6.16 5.59
C GLU A 14 10.32 -4.81 6.20
N VAL A 15 9.35 -4.14 6.83
CA VAL A 15 9.55 -2.88 7.57
C VAL A 15 9.07 -3.07 9.00
N GLU A 16 10.04 -3.28 9.89
CA GLU A 16 9.84 -3.62 11.31
C GLU A 16 9.17 -2.49 12.11
N ALA A 17 9.63 -1.25 11.91
CA ALA A 17 9.10 -0.11 12.64
C ALA A 17 7.82 0.40 11.98
N SER A 18 6.81 0.70 12.80
CA SER A 18 5.65 1.50 12.36
C SER A 18 6.11 2.84 11.80
N LEU A 19 5.53 3.27 10.68
CA LEU A 19 5.86 4.54 10.05
C LEU A 19 5.42 5.73 10.90
N THR A 20 4.40 5.57 11.76
CA THR A 20 3.85 6.65 12.58
C THR A 20 4.04 6.41 14.08
N GLY A 21 4.11 5.15 14.53
CA GLY A 21 4.03 4.76 15.93
C GLY A 21 2.60 4.75 16.49
N SER A 22 1.61 5.10 15.66
CA SER A 22 0.18 5.04 15.97
C SER A 22 -0.43 3.74 15.46
N ALA A 23 -1.49 3.28 16.11
CA ALA A 23 -2.29 2.18 15.59
C ALA A 23 -2.97 2.59 14.27
N GLY A 24 -3.12 1.66 13.33
CA GLY A 24 -3.90 1.86 12.12
C GLY A 24 -5.40 1.74 12.38
N ASP A 25 -6.20 2.47 11.60
CA ASP A 25 -7.65 2.41 11.57
C ASP A 25 -8.12 1.48 10.45
N VAL A 26 -8.81 0.39 10.83
CA VAL A 26 -9.30 -0.65 9.91
C VAL A 26 -10.31 -0.11 8.91
N ASP A 27 -11.24 0.74 9.34
CA ASP A 27 -12.29 1.28 8.47
C ASP A 27 -11.68 2.26 7.47
N LYS A 28 -10.69 3.05 7.93
CA LYS A 28 -9.93 3.92 7.04
C LYS A 28 -9.10 3.13 6.04
N GLY A 29 -8.45 2.05 6.47
CA GLY A 29 -7.69 1.14 5.62
C GLY A 29 -8.56 0.51 4.53
N ARG A 30 -9.75 0.05 4.91
CA ARG A 30 -10.77 -0.45 3.97
C ARG A 30 -11.16 0.60 2.93
N GLN A 31 -11.38 1.85 3.36
CA GLN A 31 -11.67 2.97 2.46
C GLN A 31 -10.52 3.18 1.47
N ILE A 32 -9.29 3.33 1.95
CA ILE A 32 -8.10 3.56 1.11
C ILE A 32 -7.93 2.43 0.09
N PHE A 33 -8.13 1.18 0.51
CA PHE A 33 -8.02 0.01 -0.34
C PHE A 33 -9.00 0.03 -1.53
N SER A 34 -10.22 0.51 -1.29
CA SER A 34 -11.32 0.49 -2.27
C SER A 34 -11.48 1.78 -3.10
N GLU A 35 -10.94 2.90 -2.64
CA GLU A 35 -11.13 4.20 -3.28
C GLU A 35 -10.12 4.47 -4.40
N LYS A 36 -10.61 4.85 -5.58
CA LYS A 36 -9.78 5.02 -6.80
C LYS A 36 -8.78 6.16 -6.71
N SER A 37 -9.10 7.20 -5.93
CA SER A 37 -8.25 8.37 -5.74
C SER A 37 -7.22 8.20 -4.62
N MET A 38 -7.24 7.07 -3.90
CA MET A 38 -6.34 6.75 -2.80
C MET A 38 -5.44 5.56 -3.18
N GLY A 39 -5.60 4.41 -2.52
CA GLY A 39 -4.81 3.22 -2.77
C GLY A 39 -5.22 2.47 -4.04
N ASN A 40 -6.50 2.54 -4.42
CA ASN A 40 -7.06 1.89 -5.62
C ASN A 40 -6.68 0.40 -5.74
N CYS A 41 -6.48 -0.29 -4.61
CA CYS A 41 -5.95 -1.64 -4.57
C CYS A 41 -6.86 -2.64 -5.30
N VAL A 42 -8.18 -2.41 -5.23
CA VAL A 42 -9.21 -3.18 -5.94
C VAL A 42 -9.08 -3.14 -7.46
N SER A 43 -8.33 -2.19 -8.05
CA SER A 43 -8.08 -2.24 -9.50
C SER A 43 -7.21 -3.43 -9.91
N CYS A 44 -6.48 -4.01 -8.97
CA CYS A 44 -5.56 -5.12 -9.22
C CYS A 44 -5.87 -6.37 -8.40
N HIS A 45 -6.42 -6.23 -7.20
CA HIS A 45 -6.63 -7.32 -6.26
C HIS A 45 -8.11 -7.54 -5.96
N ALA A 46 -8.51 -8.80 -5.84
CA ALA A 46 -9.81 -9.19 -5.33
C ALA A 46 -9.74 -9.52 -3.82
N VAL A 47 -10.83 -9.21 -3.11
CA VAL A 47 -11.07 -9.47 -1.69
C VAL A 47 -12.56 -9.76 -1.48
N ALA A 48 -12.90 -10.98 -1.06
CA ALA A 48 -14.27 -11.42 -0.82
C ALA A 48 -14.95 -10.64 0.33
N ALA A 49 -14.16 -10.12 1.29
CA ALA A 49 -14.65 -9.28 2.38
C ALA A 49 -15.17 -7.89 1.93
N LEU A 50 -15.07 -7.55 0.64
CA LEU A 50 -15.57 -6.31 0.05
C LEU A 50 -16.66 -6.57 -1.01
N PRO A 51 -17.78 -7.24 -0.66
CA PRO A 51 -18.81 -7.61 -1.64
C PRO A 51 -19.53 -6.42 -2.27
N ASP A 52 -19.47 -5.25 -1.61
CA ASP A 52 -20.03 -3.98 -2.06
C ASP A 52 -19.13 -3.21 -3.03
N VAL A 53 -17.87 -3.65 -3.21
CA VAL A 53 -16.92 -3.02 -4.14
C VAL A 53 -16.90 -3.82 -5.46
N PRO A 54 -17.51 -3.30 -6.55
CA PRO A 54 -17.66 -4.05 -7.79
C PRO A 54 -16.40 -4.02 -8.65
N PHE A 55 -16.30 -4.95 -9.61
CA PHE A 55 -15.27 -4.98 -10.66
C PHE A 55 -13.83 -5.00 -10.14
N GLN A 56 -13.58 -5.82 -9.13
CA GLN A 56 -12.24 -6.04 -8.59
C GLN A 56 -11.36 -6.73 -9.64
N GLY A 57 -10.10 -6.32 -9.72
CA GLY A 57 -9.15 -6.79 -10.73
C GLY A 57 -8.50 -8.14 -10.40
N GLU A 58 -7.82 -8.70 -11.40
CA GLU A 58 -7.15 -10.02 -11.34
C GLU A 58 -5.66 -9.91 -11.71
N VAL A 59 -5.07 -8.73 -11.60
CA VAL A 59 -3.65 -8.49 -11.94
C VAL A 59 -2.74 -9.02 -10.83
N GLY A 60 -3.08 -8.71 -9.59
CA GLY A 60 -2.44 -9.26 -8.41
C GLY A 60 -3.21 -10.47 -7.88
N PRO A 61 -2.63 -11.23 -6.94
CA PRO A 61 -3.34 -12.33 -6.30
C PRO A 61 -4.57 -11.84 -5.52
N VAL A 62 -5.53 -12.74 -5.32
CA VAL A 62 -6.60 -12.55 -4.33
C VAL A 62 -5.96 -12.37 -2.95
N LEU A 63 -6.42 -11.39 -2.17
CA LEU A 63 -5.85 -11.07 -0.85
C LEU A 63 -6.67 -11.62 0.33
N ASP A 64 -7.64 -12.49 0.05
CA ASP A 64 -8.30 -13.27 1.09
C ASP A 64 -7.25 -14.10 1.86
N GLY A 65 -7.40 -14.17 3.18
CA GLY A 65 -6.47 -14.90 4.06
C GLY A 65 -5.09 -14.26 4.25
N ILE A 66 -4.78 -13.11 3.65
CA ILE A 66 -3.42 -12.53 3.73
C ILE A 66 -2.95 -12.24 5.16
N GLY A 67 -3.87 -11.88 6.05
CA GLY A 67 -3.58 -11.64 7.46
C GLY A 67 -3.26 -12.90 8.26
N GLU A 68 -3.31 -14.10 7.65
CA GLU A 68 -2.90 -15.35 8.29
C GLU A 68 -1.44 -15.72 8.02
N TYR A 69 -0.97 -15.46 6.80
CA TYR A 69 0.35 -15.91 6.35
C TYR A 69 1.36 -14.77 6.17
N ARG A 70 0.93 -13.51 6.33
CA ARG A 70 1.83 -12.35 6.38
C ARG A 70 1.82 -11.68 7.74
N THR A 71 2.97 -11.17 8.13
CA THR A 71 3.09 -10.31 9.30
C THR A 71 2.80 -8.85 8.95
N PRO A 72 2.45 -7.98 9.92
CA PRO A 72 2.30 -6.55 9.69
C PRO A 72 3.54 -5.89 9.08
N GLU A 73 4.73 -6.36 9.43
CA GLU A 73 6.03 -5.85 8.96
C GLU A 73 6.25 -6.16 7.48
N GLU A 74 5.92 -7.38 7.05
CA GLU A 74 5.94 -7.77 5.63
C GLU A 74 4.94 -6.94 4.83
N LEU A 75 3.71 -6.80 5.32
CA LEU A 75 2.67 -6.01 4.64
C LEU A 75 3.04 -4.53 4.54
N ARG A 76 3.61 -3.96 5.61
CA ARG A 76 4.12 -2.59 5.61
C ARG A 76 5.21 -2.42 4.56
N GLY A 77 6.17 -3.34 4.50
CA GLY A 77 7.23 -3.31 3.50
C GLY A 77 6.72 -3.35 2.06
N ILE A 78 5.75 -4.24 1.79
CA ILE A 78 5.09 -4.36 0.49
C ILE A 78 4.39 -3.04 0.11
N LEU A 79 3.65 -2.41 1.04
CA LEU A 79 2.95 -1.15 0.76
C LEU A 79 3.91 0.03 0.59
N VAL A 80 4.96 0.13 1.42
CA VAL A 80 5.96 1.20 1.30
C VAL A 80 6.62 1.12 -0.07
N ASN A 81 7.18 -0.03 -0.41
CA ASN A 81 7.80 -0.25 -1.71
C ASN A 81 7.85 -1.73 -2.07
N ALA A 82 6.79 -2.21 -2.74
CA ALA A 82 6.65 -3.59 -3.18
C ALA A 82 7.84 -4.13 -3.98
N LYS A 83 8.65 -3.27 -4.63
CA LYS A 83 9.83 -3.69 -5.39
C LYS A 83 10.97 -4.19 -4.50
N LYS A 84 10.93 -3.90 -3.20
CA LYS A 84 11.89 -4.42 -2.21
C LYS A 84 11.62 -5.89 -1.86
N THR A 85 10.38 -6.33 -2.01
CA THR A 85 9.97 -7.73 -1.78
C THR A 85 9.82 -8.50 -3.08
N PHE A 86 9.29 -7.85 -4.13
CA PHE A 86 8.99 -8.45 -5.43
C PHE A 86 9.69 -7.67 -6.55
N ASP A 87 10.88 -8.13 -6.95
CA ASP A 87 11.67 -7.46 -7.99
C ASP A 87 10.87 -7.31 -9.30
N GLY A 88 10.92 -6.11 -9.89
CA GLY A 88 10.20 -5.79 -11.14
C GLY A 88 8.66 -5.76 -11.05
N THR A 89 8.05 -5.90 -9.87
CA THR A 89 6.58 -5.93 -9.75
C THR A 89 5.89 -4.67 -10.29
N VAL A 90 4.71 -4.87 -10.87
CA VAL A 90 3.83 -3.79 -11.34
C VAL A 90 3.11 -3.08 -10.19
N MET A 91 2.96 -3.72 -9.02
CA MET A 91 2.33 -3.10 -7.84
C MET A 91 3.06 -1.81 -7.47
N PRO A 92 2.41 -0.63 -7.42
CA PRO A 92 3.06 0.64 -7.11
C PRO A 92 3.81 0.65 -5.77
N ALA A 93 4.80 1.54 -5.63
CA ALA A 93 5.38 1.85 -4.33
C ALA A 93 4.59 3.03 -3.76
N PHE A 94 3.80 2.80 -2.70
CA PHE A 94 2.85 3.81 -2.23
C PHE A 94 3.49 4.87 -1.34
N TYR A 95 4.63 4.55 -0.70
CA TYR A 95 5.36 5.45 0.18
C TYR A 95 6.76 5.75 -0.36
N LYS A 96 6.81 6.37 -1.54
CA LYS A 96 8.05 6.72 -2.25
C LYS A 96 7.88 8.09 -2.92
N THR A 97 8.94 8.90 -2.91
CA THR A 97 8.93 10.30 -3.38
C THR A 97 9.97 10.60 -4.47
N SER A 98 10.92 9.69 -4.72
CA SER A 98 12.08 9.93 -5.58
C SER A 98 12.26 8.84 -6.64
N GLY A 99 13.17 9.01 -7.62
CA GLY A 99 13.53 7.94 -8.56
C GLY A 99 12.42 7.52 -9.53
N PHE A 100 11.53 8.45 -9.90
CA PHE A 100 10.54 8.29 -10.95
C PHE A 100 11.07 8.80 -12.29
N ILE A 101 10.55 8.27 -13.40
CA ILE A 101 10.80 8.82 -14.74
C ILE A 101 9.56 9.63 -15.14
N ARG A 102 9.70 10.95 -15.20
CA ARG A 102 8.64 11.91 -15.58
C ARG A 102 7.36 11.79 -14.71
N PRO A 103 7.47 11.95 -13.37
CA PRO A 103 6.30 11.95 -12.49
C PRO A 103 5.33 13.07 -12.87
N GLY A 104 4.04 12.76 -12.85
CA GLY A 104 2.97 13.69 -13.23
C GLY A 104 2.27 14.33 -12.03
N ASP A 105 1.73 15.52 -12.22
CA ASP A 105 0.78 16.15 -11.30
C ASP A 105 -0.56 15.41 -11.41
N ALA A 106 -0.71 14.39 -10.55
CA ALA A 106 -1.78 13.40 -10.61
C ALA A 106 -2.00 12.90 -12.05
N TYR A 107 -3.22 13.02 -12.56
CA TYR A 107 -3.62 12.57 -13.90
C TYR A 107 -3.77 13.71 -14.91
N THR A 108 -3.16 14.88 -14.65
CA THR A 108 -3.33 16.09 -15.49
C THR A 108 -2.49 16.07 -16.77
N GLY A 109 -1.50 15.18 -16.87
CA GLY A 109 -0.50 15.16 -17.93
C GLY A 109 0.60 16.23 -17.79
N LYS A 110 0.57 17.04 -16.73
CA LYS A 110 1.64 17.99 -16.38
C LYS A 110 2.67 17.34 -15.46
N ALA A 111 3.86 17.92 -15.38
CA ALA A 111 4.88 17.46 -14.43
C ALA A 111 4.45 17.71 -12.99
N ALA A 112 4.78 16.77 -12.08
CA ALA A 112 4.54 16.92 -10.66
C ALA A 112 5.26 18.17 -10.11
N PRO A 113 4.63 18.94 -9.20
CA PRO A 113 5.34 19.99 -8.48
C PRO A 113 6.33 19.37 -7.48
N ASP A 114 7.41 20.08 -7.21
CA ASP A 114 8.33 19.74 -6.11
C ASP A 114 7.87 20.37 -4.79
N PRO A 115 7.98 19.67 -3.64
CA PRO A 115 8.41 18.27 -3.54
C PRO A 115 7.32 17.29 -3.99
N ILE A 116 7.75 16.14 -4.51
CA ILE A 116 6.83 15.05 -4.84
C ILE A 116 6.39 14.37 -3.54
N GLU A 117 5.08 14.33 -3.31
CA GLU A 117 4.47 13.62 -2.20
C GLU A 117 4.26 12.13 -2.52
N PRO A 118 4.28 11.23 -1.52
CA PRO A 118 3.94 9.83 -1.72
C PRO A 118 2.45 9.66 -2.06
N ILE A 119 2.09 8.53 -2.66
CA ILE A 119 0.68 8.23 -3.02
C ILE A 119 -0.18 8.11 -1.76
N LEU A 120 0.34 7.46 -0.72
CA LEU A 120 -0.29 7.32 0.58
C LEU A 120 0.55 8.02 1.64
N SER A 121 -0.07 8.61 2.66
CA SER A 121 0.67 9.08 3.83
C SER A 121 1.18 7.89 4.67
N ALA A 122 2.06 8.15 5.64
CA ALA A 122 2.52 7.12 6.57
C ALA A 122 1.36 6.49 7.35
N GLN A 123 0.36 7.29 7.75
CA GLN A 123 -0.78 6.79 8.49
C GLN A 123 -1.71 5.98 7.58
N ASP A 124 -1.92 6.42 6.34
CA ASP A 124 -2.72 5.66 5.37
C ASP A 124 -2.11 4.26 5.14
N VAL A 125 -0.78 4.13 5.13
CA VAL A 125 -0.11 2.82 5.06
C VAL A 125 -0.44 1.96 6.27
N GLU A 126 -0.32 2.49 7.49
CA GLU A 126 -0.65 1.74 8.72
C GLU A 126 -2.13 1.35 8.78
N ASP A 127 -3.02 2.21 8.30
CA ASP A 127 -4.46 1.94 8.21
C ASP A 127 -4.73 0.78 7.25
N VAL A 128 -4.11 0.78 6.06
CA VAL A 128 -4.23 -0.35 5.10
C VAL A 128 -3.63 -1.62 5.68
N VAL A 129 -2.47 -1.57 6.36
CA VAL A 129 -1.92 -2.74 7.06
C VAL A 129 -2.93 -3.27 8.08
N ALA A 130 -3.54 -2.41 8.89
CA ALA A 130 -4.54 -2.81 9.88
C ALA A 130 -5.73 -3.52 9.23
N PHE A 131 -6.24 -3.00 8.11
CA PHE A 131 -7.30 -3.65 7.33
C PHE A 131 -6.88 -5.01 6.78
N LEU A 132 -5.72 -5.11 6.12
CA LEU A 132 -5.22 -6.37 5.57
C LEU A 132 -5.03 -7.44 6.65
N MET A 133 -4.61 -7.04 7.85
CA MET A 133 -4.49 -7.95 9.00
C MET A 133 -5.82 -8.52 9.50
N THR A 134 -6.97 -7.93 9.12
CA THR A 134 -8.30 -8.49 9.41
C THR A 134 -8.74 -9.55 8.38
N LEU A 135 -8.08 -9.62 7.23
CA LEU A 135 -8.41 -10.56 6.16
C LEU A 135 -7.82 -11.93 6.47
N LYS A 136 -8.54 -12.70 7.28
CA LYS A 136 -8.20 -14.07 7.65
C LYS A 136 -9.20 -15.04 7.02
N ASP A 137 -8.81 -16.30 6.85
CA ASP A 137 -9.72 -17.32 6.34
C ASP A 137 -10.82 -17.58 7.39
N ASN A 138 -12.02 -17.88 6.91
CA ASN A 138 -13.13 -18.36 7.73
C ASN A 138 -13.25 -19.88 7.59
#